data_AF-A0A8T3ZCJ4-F1
#
_entry.id   AF-A0A8T3ZCJ4-F1
#
_cell.length_a   1.000
_cell.length_b   1.000
_cell.length_c   1.000
_cell.angle_alpha   90.00
_cell.angle_beta   90.00
_cell.angle_gamma   90.00
#
_symmetry.space_group_name_H-M   'P 1'
#
loop_
_entity.id
_entity.type
_entity.pdbx_description
1 polymer ?
#
loop_
_entity_poly.entity_id
_entity_poly.type
_entity_poly.pdbx_seq_one_letter_code
_entity_poly.pdbx_strand_id
1 'polypeptide(L)'
;MKISVAITLGFLLMASIIGVLGAVAIDQIEAIQRPINEEIPASLRSINETSHLDSTAQFIRYYDEVLTQSARNYAFTGDVGWRDRYDRYSHDLDRAIKSAIDLGDEKDRDLFRKIDQSNLYLVEMETTSMDLVSDGRAEEAISILDSDIYWGNKSVYESGLREYVSRRGFLYDQSIFVSTESLNKISVEERNLISLSTQIILGLVALAVTVSVLLGLYLAGLVSKPLTHLTENLDRISRGDFDVQITESSGIKEIRTLVDSVKRILKTMKLAVLETGDRK
;
A
#
# COMPACT_ATOMS: atom_id res chain seq x y z
N MET A 1 12.98 -19.66 -47.70
CA MET A 1 13.45 -19.26 -46.34
C MET A 1 14.03 -20.48 -45.63
N LYS A 2 14.96 -20.31 -44.67
CA LYS A 2 15.48 -21.42 -43.84
C LYS A 2 14.48 -21.80 -42.74
N ILE A 3 14.39 -23.06 -42.31
CA ILE A 3 13.55 -23.48 -41.16
C ILE A 3 13.91 -22.70 -39.91
N SER A 4 15.22 -22.61 -39.60
CA SER A 4 15.72 -21.91 -38.41
C SER A 4 15.32 -20.43 -38.42
N VAL A 5 15.30 -19.79 -39.59
CA VAL A 5 14.90 -18.38 -39.74
C VAL A 5 13.41 -18.22 -39.46
N ALA A 6 12.56 -19.12 -39.96
CA ALA A 6 11.11 -19.08 -39.71
C ALA A 6 10.77 -19.22 -38.21
N ILE A 7 11.41 -20.19 -37.55
CA ILE A 7 11.24 -20.45 -36.12
C ILE A 7 11.78 -19.30 -35.28
N THR A 8 12.98 -18.79 -35.60
CA THR A 8 13.60 -17.67 -34.87
C THR A 8 12.76 -16.41 -34.99
N LEU A 9 12.23 -16.10 -36.18
CA LEU A 9 11.30 -14.98 -36.37
C LEU A 9 10.04 -15.14 -35.53
N GLY A 10 9.50 -16.36 -35.43
CA GLY A 10 8.34 -16.63 -34.58
C GLY A 10 8.62 -16.42 -33.08
N PHE A 11 9.76 -16.90 -32.59
CA PHE A 11 10.17 -16.67 -31.21
C PHE A 11 10.46 -15.19 -30.91
N LEU A 12 11.08 -14.46 -31.85
CA LEU A 12 11.30 -13.02 -31.70
C LEU A 12 9.99 -12.25 -31.61
N LEU A 13 9.02 -12.58 -32.47
CA LEU A 13 7.67 -11.99 -32.42
C LEU A 13 7.01 -12.22 -31.04
N MET A 14 7.08 -13.46 -30.53
CA MET A 14 6.55 -13.81 -29.22
C MET A 14 7.23 -13.05 -28.08
N ALA A 15 8.57 -12.98 -28.11
CA ALA A 15 9.35 -12.25 -27.12
C ALA A 15 8.99 -10.76 -27.11
N SER A 16 8.78 -10.15 -28.29
CA SER A 16 8.35 -8.75 -28.40
C SER A 16 6.96 -8.54 -27.79
N ILE A 17 6.00 -9.43 -28.05
CA ILE A 17 4.64 -9.34 -27.47
C ILE A 17 4.70 -9.45 -25.94
N ILE A 18 5.46 -10.42 -25.41
CA ILE A 18 5.64 -10.60 -23.97
C ILE A 18 6.32 -9.38 -23.34
N GLY A 19 7.32 -8.81 -23.99
CA GLY A 19 8.01 -7.61 -23.51
C GLY A 19 7.08 -6.39 -23.39
N VAL A 20 6.24 -6.16 -24.39
CA VAL A 20 5.23 -5.07 -24.36
C VAL A 20 4.20 -5.32 -23.26
N LEU A 21 3.69 -6.55 -23.15
CA LEU A 21 2.78 -6.95 -22.08
C LEU A 21 3.38 -6.71 -20.69
N GLY A 22 4.65 -7.10 -20.50
CA GLY A 22 5.37 -6.89 -19.25
C GLY A 22 5.53 -5.42 -18.88
N ALA A 23 5.89 -4.57 -19.86
CA ALA A 23 6.04 -3.14 -19.65
C ALA A 23 4.70 -2.48 -19.22
N VAL A 24 3.60 -2.81 -19.90
CA VAL A 24 2.26 -2.31 -19.55
C VAL A 24 1.82 -2.79 -18.16
N ALA A 25 2.14 -4.03 -17.80
CA ALA A 25 1.80 -4.57 -16.48
C ALA A 25 2.59 -3.87 -15.35
N ILE A 26 3.86 -3.55 -15.56
CA ILE A 26 4.68 -2.83 -14.58
C ILE A 26 4.14 -1.42 -14.34
N ASP A 27 3.83 -0.68 -15.41
CA ASP A 27 3.26 0.69 -15.33
C ASP A 27 1.95 0.71 -14.53
N GLN A 28 1.10 -0.32 -14.68
CA GLN A 28 -0.13 -0.46 -13.89
C GLN A 28 0.12 -0.76 -12.41
N ILE A 29 1.10 -1.60 -12.11
CA ILE A 29 1.45 -1.90 -10.71
C ILE A 29 1.93 -0.61 -10.03
N GLU A 30 2.72 0.21 -10.72
CA GLU A 30 3.20 1.50 -10.20
C GLU A 30 2.04 2.48 -9.92
N ALA A 31 1.06 2.55 -10.83
CA ALA A 31 -0.15 3.35 -10.65
C ALA A 31 -0.96 2.95 -9.40
N ILE A 32 -0.96 1.67 -9.02
CA ILE A 32 -1.65 1.17 -7.82
C ILE A 32 -0.79 1.31 -6.55
N GLN A 33 0.54 1.20 -6.68
CA GLN A 33 1.45 1.24 -5.53
C GLN A 33 1.54 2.61 -4.87
N ARG A 34 1.50 3.69 -5.67
CA ARG A 34 1.67 5.05 -5.15
C ARG A 34 0.57 5.47 -4.16
N PRO A 35 -0.74 5.29 -4.44
CA PRO A 35 -1.80 5.60 -3.47
C PRO A 35 -1.69 4.78 -2.18
N ILE A 36 -1.35 3.49 -2.29
CA ILE A 36 -1.27 2.57 -1.15
C ILE A 36 -0.09 2.89 -0.24
N ASN A 37 1.07 3.21 -0.81
CA ASN A 37 2.30 3.37 -0.04
C ASN A 37 2.57 4.81 0.41
N GLU A 38 2.05 5.81 -0.31
CA GLU A 38 2.37 7.21 -0.06
C GLU A 38 1.16 8.01 0.44
N GLU A 39 0.06 7.97 -0.30
CA GLU A 39 -1.08 8.87 -0.06
C GLU A 39 -1.93 8.43 1.14
N ILE A 40 -2.28 7.15 1.25
CA ILE A 40 -3.05 6.61 2.38
C ILE A 40 -2.29 6.78 3.72
N PRO A 41 -1.01 6.39 3.85
CA PRO A 41 -0.27 6.58 5.10
C PRO A 41 -0.11 8.06 5.48
N ALA A 42 0.08 8.95 4.51
CA ALA A 42 0.18 10.39 4.77
C ALA A 42 -1.14 10.95 5.33
N SER A 43 -2.27 10.60 4.74
CA SER A 43 -3.60 10.98 5.27
C SER A 43 -3.83 10.42 6.67
N LEU A 44 -3.50 9.15 6.93
CA LEU A 44 -3.64 8.53 8.25
C LEU A 44 -2.73 9.15 9.31
N ARG A 45 -1.49 9.55 8.96
CA ARG A 45 -0.61 10.28 9.89
C ARG A 45 -1.23 11.60 10.33
N SER A 46 -1.87 12.33 9.42
CA SER A 46 -2.52 13.61 9.76
C SER A 46 -3.65 13.46 10.78
N ILE A 47 -4.38 12.32 10.75
CA ILE A 47 -5.40 11.97 11.74
C ILE A 47 -4.75 11.52 13.06
N ASN A 48 -3.69 10.71 12.99
CA ASN A 48 -3.05 10.19 14.20
C ASN A 48 -2.34 11.30 15.00
N GLU A 49 -1.66 12.23 14.32
CA GLU A 49 -1.04 13.42 14.92
C GLU A 49 -2.07 14.35 15.60
N THR A 50 -3.32 14.36 15.11
CA THR A 50 -4.42 15.14 15.70
C THR A 50 -5.23 14.37 16.75
N SER A 51 -5.23 13.03 16.74
CA SER A 51 -5.98 12.17 17.68
C SER A 51 -5.41 12.18 19.12
N HIS A 52 -4.18 12.66 19.33
CA HIS A 52 -3.61 12.83 20.66
C HIS A 52 -4.32 13.90 21.53
N LEU A 53 -5.23 14.67 20.92
CA LEU A 53 -6.12 15.69 21.49
C LEU A 53 -6.79 15.29 22.82
N ASP A 54 -7.40 14.11 22.86
CA ASP A 54 -8.38 13.80 23.90
C ASP A 54 -7.73 13.26 25.17
N SER A 55 -6.76 12.37 25.04
CA SER A 55 -6.22 11.65 26.20
C SER A 55 -5.52 12.59 27.19
N THR A 56 -4.60 13.44 26.71
CA THR A 56 -3.82 14.33 27.58
C THR A 56 -4.69 15.38 28.26
N ALA A 57 -5.58 16.04 27.51
CA ALA A 57 -6.48 17.05 28.08
C ALA A 57 -7.49 16.43 29.07
N GLN A 58 -7.94 15.20 28.83
CA GLN A 58 -8.80 14.46 29.77
C GLN A 58 -8.06 14.09 31.05
N PHE A 59 -6.81 13.62 30.96
CA PHE A 59 -5.99 13.34 32.14
C PHE A 59 -5.71 14.60 32.95
N ILE A 60 -5.34 15.69 32.30
CA ILE A 60 -5.10 17.00 32.96
C ILE A 60 -6.36 17.49 33.69
N ARG A 61 -7.53 17.40 33.05
CA ARG A 61 -8.82 17.75 33.67
C ARG A 61 -9.13 16.84 34.86
N TYR A 62 -8.96 15.54 34.69
CA TYR A 62 -9.24 14.55 35.73
C TYR A 62 -8.34 14.76 36.96
N TYR A 63 -7.03 14.92 36.76
CA TYR A 63 -6.10 15.12 37.87
C TYR A 63 -6.32 16.45 38.59
N ASP A 64 -6.61 17.55 37.88
CA ASP A 64 -6.95 18.84 38.50
C ASP A 64 -8.22 18.74 39.37
N GLU A 65 -9.25 18.03 38.91
CA GLU A 65 -10.45 17.79 39.71
C GLU A 65 -10.13 16.95 40.95
N VAL A 66 -9.31 15.90 40.80
CA VAL A 66 -8.85 15.08 41.92
C VAL A 66 -8.09 15.92 42.96
N LEU A 67 -7.19 16.80 42.53
CA LEU A 67 -6.43 17.69 43.40
C LEU A 67 -7.35 18.65 44.14
N THR A 68 -8.22 19.35 43.40
CA THR A 68 -9.20 20.29 43.94
C THR A 68 -10.05 19.66 45.05
N GLN A 69 -10.59 18.48 44.78
CA GLN A 69 -11.44 17.77 45.74
C GLN A 69 -10.64 17.26 46.94
N SER A 70 -9.40 16.82 46.72
CA SER A 70 -8.54 16.34 47.80
C SER A 70 -8.11 17.48 48.73
N ALA A 71 -7.74 18.63 48.18
CA ALA A 71 -7.45 19.84 48.95
C ALA A 71 -8.63 20.30 49.79
N ARG A 72 -9.82 20.40 49.18
CA ARG A 72 -11.04 20.80 49.90
C ARG A 72 -11.42 19.80 50.98
N ASN A 73 -11.47 18.51 50.65
CA ASN A 73 -11.85 17.49 51.63
C ASN A 73 -10.86 17.44 52.80
N TYR A 74 -9.56 17.60 52.54
CA TYR A 74 -8.58 17.72 53.61
C TYR A 74 -8.83 18.98 54.47
N ALA A 75 -9.10 20.13 53.84
CA ALA A 75 -9.42 21.37 54.53
C ALA A 75 -10.62 21.27 55.48
N PHE A 76 -11.65 20.50 55.11
CA PHE A 76 -12.84 20.31 55.93
C PHE A 76 -12.73 19.19 56.97
N THR A 77 -11.93 18.15 56.70
CA THR A 77 -11.95 16.93 57.52
C THR A 77 -10.68 16.69 58.32
N GLY A 78 -9.54 17.22 57.87
CA GLY A 78 -8.21 16.87 58.39
C GLY A 78 -7.78 15.42 58.13
N ASP A 79 -8.53 14.64 57.32
CA ASP A 79 -8.21 13.25 57.03
C ASP A 79 -7.02 13.15 56.06
N VAL A 80 -5.88 12.71 56.59
CA VAL A 80 -4.60 12.54 55.87
C VAL A 80 -4.73 11.71 54.59
N GLY A 81 -5.71 10.83 54.46
CA GLY A 81 -5.96 10.09 53.21
C GLY A 81 -6.19 11.00 52.00
N TRP A 82 -6.76 12.19 52.20
CA TRP A 82 -6.92 13.19 51.14
C TRP A 82 -5.61 13.85 50.76
N ARG A 83 -4.71 14.12 51.72
CA ARG A 83 -3.36 14.65 51.45
C ARG A 83 -2.53 13.64 50.66
N ASP A 84 -2.55 12.37 51.06
CA ASP A 84 -1.85 11.29 50.34
C ASP A 84 -2.35 11.14 48.90
N ARG A 85 -3.67 11.27 48.68
CA ARG A 85 -4.27 11.27 47.34
C ARG A 85 -3.81 12.46 46.52
N TYR A 86 -3.80 13.65 47.11
CA TYR A 86 -3.33 14.87 46.45
C TYR A 86 -1.88 14.73 45.99
N ASP A 87 -0.98 14.33 46.88
CA ASP A 87 0.45 14.23 46.58
C ASP A 87 0.74 13.24 45.45
N ARG A 88 -0.01 12.13 45.39
CA ARG A 88 0.09 11.15 44.31
C ARG A 88 -0.26 11.75 42.95
N TYR A 89 -1.42 12.39 42.86
CA TYR A 89 -1.93 12.89 41.58
C TYR A 89 -1.30 14.21 41.16
N SER A 90 -0.71 14.97 42.09
CA SER A 90 0.02 16.21 41.82
C SER A 90 1.18 15.96 40.85
N HIS A 91 1.93 14.87 41.09
CA HIS A 91 3.01 14.47 40.20
C HIS A 91 2.49 13.94 38.84
N ASP A 92 1.34 13.28 38.81
CA ASP A 92 0.71 12.85 37.55
C ASP A 92 0.26 14.04 36.71
N LEU A 93 -0.28 15.08 37.34
CA LEU A 93 -0.70 16.31 36.69
C LEU A 93 0.48 17.07 36.10
N ASP A 94 1.53 17.31 36.89
CA ASP A 94 2.73 18.02 36.40
C ASP A 94 3.32 17.32 35.17
N ARG A 95 3.49 15.99 35.22
CA ARG A 95 3.98 15.21 34.08
C ARG A 95 3.09 15.33 32.84
N ALA A 96 1.77 15.30 33.02
CA ALA A 96 0.83 15.45 31.92
C ALA A 96 0.95 16.84 31.27
N ILE A 97 1.04 17.90 32.08
CA ILE A 97 1.22 19.28 31.60
C ILE A 97 2.57 19.43 30.88
N LYS A 98 3.68 18.95 31.45
CA LYS A 98 5.01 19.02 30.81
C LYS A 98 5.04 18.26 29.49
N SER A 99 4.49 17.04 29.45
CA SER A 99 4.36 16.28 28.20
C SER A 99 3.57 17.05 27.14
N ALA A 100 2.50 17.75 27.54
CA ALA A 100 1.69 18.56 26.64
C ALA A 100 2.47 19.76 26.06
N ILE A 101 3.37 20.37 26.85
CA ILE A 101 4.29 21.42 26.39
C ILE A 101 5.31 20.83 25.41
N ASP A 102 5.92 19.69 25.73
CA ASP A 102 7.00 19.13 24.90
C ASP A 102 6.50 18.67 23.53
N LEU A 103 5.37 17.97 23.51
CA LEU A 103 4.77 17.39 22.30
C LEU A 103 3.92 18.39 21.50
N GLY A 104 3.47 19.48 22.14
CA GLY A 104 2.64 20.50 21.52
C GLY A 104 3.37 21.28 20.42
N ASP A 105 2.59 21.81 19.47
CA ASP A 105 3.08 22.86 18.57
C ASP A 105 3.27 24.19 19.32
N GLU A 106 3.75 25.23 18.63
CA GLU A 106 4.07 26.52 19.27
C GLU A 106 2.88 27.14 20.03
N LYS A 107 1.69 27.09 19.44
CA LYS A 107 0.49 27.65 20.09
C LYS A 107 -0.01 26.76 21.23
N ASP A 108 0.12 25.44 21.13
CA ASP A 108 -0.19 24.53 22.25
C ASP A 108 0.75 24.79 23.41
N ARG A 109 2.05 24.94 23.13
CA ARG A 109 3.06 25.29 24.13
C ARG A 109 2.69 26.55 24.88
N ASP A 110 2.25 27.58 24.18
CA ASP A 110 1.84 28.83 24.81
C ASP A 110 0.58 28.67 25.67
N LEU A 111 -0.38 27.85 25.26
CA LEU A 111 -1.54 27.51 26.09
C LEU A 111 -1.13 26.74 27.33
N PHE A 112 -0.35 25.67 27.17
CA PHE A 112 0.06 24.83 28.29
C PHE A 112 1.04 25.53 29.23
N ARG A 113 1.85 26.50 28.78
CA ARG A 113 2.65 27.36 29.67
C ARG A 113 1.78 28.22 30.57
N LYS A 114 0.66 28.75 30.06
CA LYS A 114 -0.31 29.51 30.89
C LYS A 114 -1.01 28.59 31.88
N ILE A 115 -1.42 27.40 31.45
CA ILE A 115 -2.01 26.36 32.30
C ILE A 115 -1.02 25.97 33.40
N ASP A 116 0.24 25.71 33.06
CA ASP A 116 1.33 25.37 33.99
C ASP A 116 1.56 26.47 35.01
N GLN A 117 1.61 27.74 34.58
CA GLN A 117 1.77 28.87 35.48
C GLN A 117 0.60 28.98 36.48
N SER A 118 -0.65 28.86 36.00
CA SER A 118 -1.82 28.83 36.89
C SER A 118 -1.81 27.61 37.80
N ASN A 119 -1.40 26.44 37.31
CA ASN A 119 -1.28 25.22 38.10
C ASN A 119 -0.29 25.38 39.25
N LEU A 120 0.87 26.03 39.02
CA LEU A 120 1.85 26.28 40.08
C LEU A 120 1.25 27.15 41.20
N TYR A 121 0.50 28.20 40.86
CA TYR A 121 -0.20 29.01 41.86
C TYR A 121 -1.29 28.23 42.61
N LEU A 122 -2.05 27.39 41.89
CA LEU A 122 -3.08 26.54 42.51
C LEU A 122 -2.45 25.55 43.49
N VAL A 123 -1.38 24.86 43.09
CA VAL A 123 -0.66 23.91 43.93
C VAL A 123 -0.08 24.59 45.18
N GLU A 124 0.50 25.79 45.04
CA GLU A 124 1.00 26.56 46.17
C GLU A 124 -0.12 26.90 47.17
N MET A 125 -1.26 27.37 46.69
CA MET A 125 -2.42 27.70 47.54
C MET A 125 -3.04 26.45 48.18
N GLU A 126 -3.18 25.36 47.43
CA GLU A 126 -3.73 24.10 47.88
C GLU A 126 -2.86 23.46 48.96
N THR A 127 -1.54 23.43 48.76
CA THR A 127 -0.58 22.94 49.79
C THR A 127 -0.52 23.84 51.02
N THR A 128 -0.54 25.17 50.85
CA THR A 128 -0.60 26.12 51.97
C THR A 128 -1.87 25.90 52.81
N SER A 129 -3.02 25.68 52.15
CA SER A 129 -4.26 25.30 52.83
C SER A 129 -4.09 24.02 53.65
N MET A 130 -3.46 22.98 53.09
CA MET A 130 -3.19 21.74 53.83
C MET A 130 -2.25 21.93 55.02
N ASP A 131 -1.21 22.75 54.90
CA ASP A 131 -0.30 23.01 56.01
C ASP A 131 -1.01 23.76 57.15
N LEU A 132 -1.88 24.73 56.83
CA LEU A 132 -2.72 25.42 57.82
C LEU A 132 -3.65 24.49 58.59
N VAL A 133 -4.26 23.49 57.92
CA VAL A 133 -5.08 22.48 58.59
C VAL A 133 -4.25 21.67 59.57
N SER A 134 -3.02 21.32 59.17
CA SER A 134 -2.08 20.56 60.00
C SER A 134 -1.67 21.34 61.26
N ASP A 135 -1.64 22.68 61.17
CA ASP A 135 -1.39 23.60 62.28
C ASP A 135 -2.65 23.93 63.12
N GLY A 136 -3.80 23.31 62.84
CA GLY A 136 -5.07 23.54 63.54
C GLY A 136 -5.82 24.81 63.11
N ARG A 137 -5.46 25.41 61.97
CA ARG A 137 -6.01 26.67 61.43
C ARG A 137 -6.95 26.43 60.24
N ALA A 138 -7.95 25.56 60.43
CA ALA A 138 -8.84 25.12 59.35
C ALA A 138 -9.67 26.23 58.69
N GLU A 139 -10.12 27.24 59.45
CA GLU A 139 -10.89 28.37 58.89
C GLU A 139 -10.06 29.20 57.88
N GLU A 140 -8.79 29.43 58.20
CA GLU A 140 -7.86 30.14 57.30
C GLU A 140 -7.53 29.29 56.07
N ALA A 141 -7.37 27.97 56.24
CA ALA A 141 -7.17 27.03 55.15
C ALA A 141 -8.32 27.07 54.13
N ILE A 142 -9.57 27.07 54.62
CA ILE A 142 -10.76 27.17 53.77
C ILE A 142 -10.83 28.53 53.08
N SER A 143 -10.52 29.62 53.80
CA SER A 143 -10.52 30.96 53.23
C SER A 143 -9.55 31.12 52.04
N ILE A 144 -8.43 30.39 52.02
CA ILE A 144 -7.52 30.38 50.86
C ILE A 144 -8.19 29.73 49.65
N LEU A 145 -8.84 28.58 49.82
CA LEU A 145 -9.47 27.81 48.74
C LEU A 145 -10.79 28.43 48.22
N ASP A 146 -11.35 29.38 48.97
CA ASP A 146 -12.53 30.16 48.57
C ASP A 146 -12.17 31.58 48.09
N SER A 147 -10.89 31.93 48.05
CA SER A 147 -10.45 33.26 47.64
C SER A 147 -10.66 33.52 46.15
N ASP A 148 -10.87 34.80 45.80
CA ASP A 148 -10.97 35.24 44.39
C ASP A 148 -9.71 34.93 43.59
N ILE A 149 -8.53 34.89 44.25
CA ILE A 149 -7.25 34.56 43.62
C ILE A 149 -7.21 33.09 43.21
N TYR A 150 -7.70 32.19 44.08
CA TYR A 150 -7.79 30.76 43.78
C TYR A 150 -8.73 30.52 42.59
N TRP A 151 -9.94 31.08 42.65
CA TRP A 151 -10.93 30.94 41.58
C TRP A 151 -10.52 31.63 40.27
N GLY A 152 -9.79 32.74 40.37
CA GLY A 152 -9.18 33.40 39.21
C GLY A 152 -8.20 32.48 38.49
N ASN A 153 -7.32 31.79 39.22
CA ASN A 153 -6.39 30.83 38.63
C ASN A 153 -7.11 29.59 38.07
N LYS A 154 -8.13 29.05 38.74
CA LYS A 154 -8.97 27.97 38.17
C LYS A 154 -9.63 28.40 36.87
N SER A 155 -10.12 29.63 36.78
CA SER A 155 -10.72 30.16 35.55
C SER A 155 -9.73 30.26 34.39
N VAL A 156 -8.50 30.73 34.65
CA VAL A 156 -7.42 30.79 33.64
C VAL A 156 -7.05 29.37 33.18
N TYR A 157 -6.86 28.46 34.12
CA TYR A 157 -6.53 27.06 33.88
C TYR A 157 -7.59 26.38 32.99
N GLU A 158 -8.86 26.45 33.39
CA GLU A 158 -9.95 25.84 32.64
C GLU A 158 -10.15 26.47 31.26
N SER A 159 -10.00 27.79 31.15
CA SER A 159 -10.14 28.51 29.89
C SER A 159 -9.04 28.11 28.91
N GLY A 160 -7.79 27.99 29.39
CA GLY A 160 -6.68 27.48 28.59
C GLY A 160 -6.95 26.07 28.08
N LEU A 161 -7.48 25.18 28.94
CA LEU A 161 -7.80 23.81 28.56
C LEU A 161 -8.97 23.75 27.55
N ARG A 162 -10.00 24.59 27.71
CA ARG A 162 -11.11 24.71 26.74
C ARG A 162 -10.62 25.23 25.39
N GLU A 163 -9.72 26.22 25.38
CA GLU A 163 -9.15 26.77 24.16
C GLU A 163 -8.32 25.72 23.42
N TYR A 164 -7.49 24.96 24.14
CA TYR A 164 -6.76 23.82 23.58
C TYR A 164 -7.70 22.82 22.91
N VAL A 165 -8.71 22.31 23.64
CA VAL A 165 -9.67 21.34 23.10
C VAL A 165 -10.42 21.89 21.88
N SER A 166 -10.86 23.14 21.92
CA SER A 166 -11.62 23.75 20.81
C SER A 166 -10.79 23.90 19.55
N ARG A 167 -9.57 24.42 19.69
CA ARG A 167 -8.66 24.62 18.56
C ARG A 167 -8.27 23.30 17.93
N ARG A 168 -7.94 22.34 18.77
CA ARG A 168 -7.31 21.10 18.35
C ARG A 168 -8.38 20.09 17.88
N GLY A 169 -9.63 20.22 18.34
CA GLY A 169 -10.83 19.61 17.73
C GLY A 169 -11.15 20.14 16.32
N PHE A 170 -11.05 21.45 16.09
CA PHE A 170 -11.20 22.00 14.72
C PHE A 170 -10.14 21.45 13.75
N LEU A 171 -8.90 21.29 14.20
CA LEU A 171 -7.83 20.68 13.40
C LEU A 171 -8.10 19.20 13.10
N TYR A 172 -8.67 18.45 14.06
CA TYR A 172 -9.07 17.06 13.86
C TYR A 172 -10.16 16.93 12.79
N ASP A 173 -11.24 17.72 12.89
CA ASP A 173 -12.33 17.73 11.90
C ASP A 173 -11.82 18.08 10.50
N GLN A 174 -10.90 19.05 10.40
CA GLN A 174 -10.25 19.41 9.14
C GLN A 174 -9.40 18.27 8.59
N SER A 175 -8.60 17.60 9.44
CA SER A 175 -7.74 16.48 9.02
C SER A 175 -8.55 15.27 8.54
N ILE A 176 -9.69 14.99 9.18
CA ILE A 176 -10.64 13.96 8.73
C ILE A 176 -11.26 14.34 7.40
N PHE A 177 -11.70 15.59 7.23
CA PHE A 177 -12.27 16.05 5.97
C PHE A 177 -11.25 15.92 4.82
N VAL A 178 -10.03 16.40 5.02
CA VAL A 178 -8.94 16.30 4.04
C VAL A 178 -8.59 14.84 3.74
N SER A 179 -8.49 14.00 4.76
CA SER A 179 -8.21 12.58 4.58
C SER A 179 -9.32 11.87 3.83
N THR A 180 -10.58 12.17 4.14
CA THR A 180 -11.76 11.61 3.46
C THR A 180 -11.80 12.06 1.99
N GLU A 181 -11.50 13.32 1.70
CA GLU A 181 -11.39 13.83 0.33
C GLU A 181 -10.26 13.15 -0.46
N SER A 182 -9.07 13.04 0.13
CA SER A 182 -7.95 12.34 -0.51
C SER A 182 -8.28 10.87 -0.80
N LEU A 183 -8.88 10.17 0.16
CA LEU A 183 -9.34 8.79 -0.02
C LEU A 183 -10.45 8.67 -1.08
N ASN A 184 -11.37 9.64 -1.15
CA ASN A 184 -12.41 9.66 -2.17
C ASN A 184 -11.83 9.88 -3.57
N LYS A 185 -10.83 10.76 -3.73
CA LYS A 185 -10.12 10.98 -5.00
C LYS A 185 -9.39 9.73 -5.48
N ILE A 186 -8.70 9.03 -4.58
CA ILE A 186 -8.12 7.71 -4.84
C ILE A 186 -9.23 6.74 -5.31
N SER A 187 -10.42 6.77 -4.72
CA SER A 187 -11.46 5.79 -5.02
C SER A 187 -12.25 6.00 -6.32
N VAL A 188 -12.40 7.23 -6.84
CA VAL A 188 -13.31 7.54 -7.96
C VAL A 188 -12.58 7.69 -9.29
N GLU A 189 -11.47 8.45 -9.32
CA GLU A 189 -10.71 8.69 -10.55
C GLU A 189 -9.94 7.41 -10.96
N GLU A 190 -9.38 6.69 -9.99
CA GLU A 190 -8.56 5.51 -10.26
C GLU A 190 -9.37 4.28 -10.66
N ARG A 191 -10.62 4.11 -10.20
CA ARG A 191 -11.43 2.94 -10.59
C ARG A 191 -11.63 2.86 -12.11
N ASN A 192 -11.81 3.99 -12.76
CA ASN A 192 -11.97 4.04 -14.21
C ASN A 192 -10.65 3.78 -14.93
N LEU A 193 -9.55 4.39 -14.46
CA LEU A 193 -8.20 4.16 -15.00
C LEU A 193 -7.75 2.70 -14.82
N ILE A 194 -7.96 2.11 -13.65
CA ILE A 194 -7.64 0.71 -13.34
C ILE A 194 -8.51 -0.24 -14.19
N SER A 195 -9.81 0.03 -14.36
CA SER A 195 -10.69 -0.83 -15.15
C SER A 195 -10.35 -0.80 -16.65
N LEU A 196 -10.09 0.38 -17.21
CA LEU A 196 -9.68 0.54 -18.62
C LEU A 196 -8.33 -0.15 -18.85
N SER A 197 -7.39 0.03 -17.94
CA SER A 197 -6.06 -0.58 -18.01
C SER A 197 -6.11 -2.11 -17.89
N THR A 198 -6.99 -2.65 -17.05
CA THR A 198 -7.25 -4.10 -16.94
C THR A 198 -7.83 -4.67 -18.24
N GLN A 199 -8.80 -3.97 -18.85
CA GLN A 199 -9.37 -4.38 -20.12
C GLN A 199 -8.34 -4.37 -21.26
N ILE A 200 -7.44 -3.38 -21.29
CA ILE A 200 -6.34 -3.33 -22.25
C ILE A 200 -5.40 -4.53 -22.09
N ILE A 201 -5.00 -4.89 -20.86
CA ILE A 201 -4.17 -6.09 -20.62
C ILE A 201 -4.89 -7.35 -21.09
N LEU A 202 -6.15 -7.56 -20.71
CA LEU A 202 -6.91 -8.73 -21.13
C LEU A 202 -7.02 -8.80 -22.66
N GLY A 203 -7.23 -7.66 -23.31
CA GLY A 203 -7.24 -7.54 -24.78
C GLY A 203 -5.89 -7.91 -25.40
N LEU A 204 -4.78 -7.39 -24.86
CA LEU A 204 -3.43 -7.70 -25.34
C LEU A 204 -3.05 -9.17 -25.10
N VAL A 205 -3.44 -9.77 -23.97
CA VAL A 205 -3.22 -11.19 -23.68
C VAL A 205 -4.01 -12.05 -24.65
N ALA A 206 -5.30 -11.75 -24.88
CA ALA A 206 -6.12 -12.46 -25.83
C ALA A 206 -5.55 -12.37 -27.26
N LEU A 207 -5.08 -11.19 -27.66
CA LEU A 207 -4.41 -10.97 -28.93
C LEU A 207 -3.11 -11.78 -29.03
N ALA A 208 -2.28 -11.76 -28.00
CA ALA A 208 -1.03 -12.51 -27.93
C ALA A 208 -1.26 -14.01 -28.11
N VAL A 209 -2.24 -14.57 -27.40
CA VAL A 209 -2.63 -15.99 -27.51
C VAL A 209 -3.13 -16.29 -28.93
N THR A 210 -3.99 -15.43 -29.49
CA THR A 210 -4.52 -15.61 -30.86
C THR A 210 -3.39 -15.62 -31.90
N VAL A 211 -2.48 -14.65 -31.83
CA VAL A 211 -1.30 -14.57 -32.71
C VAL A 211 -0.41 -15.80 -32.54
N SER A 212 -0.19 -16.25 -31.30
CA SER A 212 0.61 -17.45 -31.00
C SER A 212 0.03 -18.70 -31.67
N VAL A 213 -1.29 -18.90 -31.55
CA VAL A 213 -1.99 -20.04 -32.12
C VAL A 213 -1.94 -19.99 -33.65
N LEU A 214 -2.25 -18.83 -34.25
CA LEU A 214 -2.20 -18.66 -35.71
C LEU A 214 -0.80 -18.88 -36.27
N LEU A 215 0.22 -18.35 -35.61
CA LEU A 215 1.61 -18.54 -35.98
C LEU A 215 2.04 -20.01 -35.85
N GLY A 216 1.64 -20.68 -34.78
CA GLY A 216 1.88 -22.11 -34.57
C GLY A 216 1.26 -22.96 -35.67
N LEU A 217 0.00 -22.71 -36.01
CA LEU A 217 -0.70 -23.39 -37.12
C LEU A 217 -0.04 -23.10 -38.48
N TYR A 218 0.38 -21.86 -38.72
CA TYR A 218 1.09 -21.46 -39.94
C TYR A 218 2.43 -22.20 -40.08
N LEU A 219 3.26 -22.20 -39.03
CA LEU A 219 4.54 -22.90 -39.03
C LEU A 219 4.36 -24.41 -39.15
N ALA A 220 3.37 -24.99 -38.46
CA ALA A 220 3.02 -26.40 -38.59
C ALA A 220 2.61 -26.74 -40.03
N GLY A 221 1.82 -25.89 -40.70
CA GLY A 221 1.45 -26.08 -42.10
C GLY A 221 2.64 -26.01 -43.06
N LEU A 222 3.58 -25.10 -42.82
CA LEU A 222 4.78 -24.92 -43.64
C LEU A 222 5.79 -26.07 -43.51
N VAL A 223 5.89 -26.69 -42.33
CA VAL A 223 6.90 -27.72 -42.04
C VAL A 223 6.29 -29.12 -42.05
N SER A 224 5.20 -29.34 -41.32
CA SER A 224 4.62 -30.68 -41.12
C SER A 224 4.07 -31.27 -42.41
N LYS A 225 3.25 -30.52 -43.18
CA LYS A 225 2.60 -31.07 -44.38
C LYS A 225 3.60 -31.60 -45.42
N PRO A 226 4.64 -30.86 -45.83
CA PRO A 226 5.62 -31.38 -46.79
C PRO A 226 6.40 -32.58 -46.26
N LEU A 227 6.71 -32.61 -44.96
CA LEU A 227 7.43 -33.73 -44.34
C LEU A 227 6.56 -34.99 -44.25
N THR A 228 5.27 -34.85 -43.92
CA THR A 228 4.32 -35.97 -43.89
C THR A 228 4.18 -36.59 -45.28
N HIS A 229 3.92 -35.80 -46.31
CA HIS A 229 3.83 -36.31 -47.69
C HIS A 229 5.15 -36.93 -48.18
N LEU A 230 6.29 -36.33 -47.83
CA LEU A 230 7.58 -36.92 -48.18
C LEU A 230 7.78 -38.28 -47.50
N THR A 231 7.38 -38.40 -46.23
CA THR A 231 7.45 -39.66 -45.47
C THR A 231 6.54 -40.73 -46.07
N GLU A 232 5.30 -40.38 -46.41
CA GLU A 232 4.35 -41.28 -47.09
C GLU A 232 4.88 -41.79 -48.43
N ASN A 233 5.47 -40.89 -49.23
CA ASN A 233 6.08 -41.25 -50.51
C ASN A 233 7.30 -42.18 -50.32
N LEU A 234 8.16 -41.89 -49.34
CA LEU A 234 9.31 -42.74 -49.02
C LEU A 234 8.89 -44.15 -48.55
N ASP A 235 7.79 -44.24 -47.80
CA ASP A 235 7.26 -45.51 -47.32
C ASP A 235 6.60 -46.36 -48.42
N ARG A 236 6.10 -45.73 -49.50
CA ARG A 236 5.71 -46.44 -50.72
C ARG A 236 6.92 -46.93 -51.50
N ILE A 237 7.94 -46.08 -51.64
CA ILE A 237 9.18 -46.41 -52.33
C ILE A 237 9.91 -47.58 -51.63
N SER A 238 9.95 -47.60 -50.30
CA SER A 238 10.56 -48.69 -49.53
C SER A 238 9.88 -50.04 -49.76
N ARG A 239 8.60 -50.03 -50.13
CA ARG A 239 7.78 -51.20 -50.47
C ARG A 239 7.86 -51.60 -51.95
N GLY A 240 8.73 -50.96 -52.73
CA GLY A 240 9.02 -51.31 -54.13
C GLY A 240 8.22 -50.52 -55.16
N ASP A 241 7.42 -49.52 -54.76
CA ASP A 241 6.73 -48.61 -55.68
C ASP A 241 7.66 -47.47 -56.11
N PHE A 242 8.39 -47.67 -57.21
CA PHE A 242 9.36 -46.70 -57.74
C PHE A 242 8.77 -45.69 -58.72
N ASP A 243 7.48 -45.75 -59.01
CA ASP A 243 6.78 -44.85 -59.95
C ASP A 243 6.12 -43.65 -59.26
N VAL A 244 6.34 -43.50 -57.96
CA VAL A 244 5.83 -42.37 -57.16
C VAL A 244 6.40 -41.04 -57.66
N GLN A 245 5.51 -40.14 -58.08
CA GLN A 245 5.87 -38.79 -58.51
C GLN A 245 5.89 -37.84 -57.30
N ILE A 246 7.08 -37.39 -56.92
CA ILE A 246 7.24 -36.37 -55.87
C ILE A 246 7.03 -34.99 -56.50
N THR A 247 5.80 -34.49 -56.51
CA THR A 247 5.43 -33.21 -57.15
C THR A 247 5.54 -31.99 -56.23
N GLU A 248 5.69 -32.20 -54.93
CA GLU A 248 5.64 -31.14 -53.93
C GLU A 248 6.81 -30.16 -54.01
N SER A 249 6.50 -28.87 -53.89
CA SER A 249 7.49 -27.79 -53.79
C SER A 249 7.31 -27.08 -52.45
N SER A 250 8.29 -27.19 -51.57
CA SER A 250 8.27 -26.46 -50.29
C SER A 250 8.91 -25.08 -50.44
N GLY A 251 8.25 -24.05 -49.89
CA GLY A 251 8.81 -22.69 -49.73
C GLY A 251 10.05 -22.63 -48.82
N ILE A 252 10.27 -23.72 -48.06
CA ILE A 252 11.42 -23.88 -47.17
C ILE A 252 12.58 -24.49 -47.95
N LYS A 253 13.75 -23.85 -47.86
CA LYS A 253 14.95 -24.24 -48.62
C LYS A 253 15.44 -25.64 -48.22
N GLU A 254 15.46 -25.94 -46.93
CA GLU A 254 15.92 -27.23 -46.41
C GLU A 254 15.01 -28.37 -46.88
N ILE A 255 13.68 -28.20 -46.78
CA ILE A 255 12.72 -29.22 -47.24
C ILE A 255 12.86 -29.42 -48.75
N ARG A 256 13.00 -28.35 -49.53
CA ARG A 256 13.22 -28.45 -50.98
C ARG A 256 14.51 -29.21 -51.30
N THR A 257 15.59 -28.89 -50.60
CA THR A 257 16.89 -29.56 -50.76
C THR A 257 16.78 -31.06 -50.41
N LEU A 258 15.99 -31.41 -49.39
CA LEU A 258 15.72 -32.79 -49.01
C LEU A 258 14.92 -33.52 -50.10
N VAL A 259 13.82 -32.92 -50.57
CA VAL A 259 12.99 -33.44 -51.68
C VAL A 259 13.83 -33.68 -52.92
N ASP A 260 14.68 -32.73 -53.32
CA ASP A 260 15.54 -32.87 -54.49
C ASP A 260 16.58 -33.99 -54.33
N SER A 261 17.08 -34.18 -53.11
CA SER A 261 18.02 -35.27 -52.80
C SER A 261 17.35 -36.63 -52.88
N VAL A 262 16.13 -36.76 -52.34
CA VAL A 262 15.31 -37.97 -52.47
C VAL A 262 14.99 -38.28 -53.93
N LYS A 263 14.63 -37.26 -54.74
CA LYS A 263 14.40 -37.44 -56.18
C LYS A 263 15.62 -38.01 -56.91
N ARG A 264 16.83 -37.56 -56.58
CA ARG A 264 18.08 -38.09 -57.17
C ARG A 264 18.32 -39.55 -56.76
N ILE A 265 18.08 -39.90 -55.50
CA ILE A 265 18.21 -41.27 -55.01
C ILE A 265 17.19 -42.18 -55.73
N LEU A 266 15.91 -41.80 -55.78
CA LEU A 266 14.87 -42.56 -56.44
C LEU A 266 15.19 -42.82 -57.92
N LYS A 267 15.69 -41.81 -58.65
CA LYS A 267 16.12 -41.98 -60.04
C LYS A 267 17.23 -43.03 -60.17
N THR A 268 18.19 -43.02 -59.26
CA THR A 268 19.32 -43.97 -59.27
C THR A 268 18.85 -45.38 -58.93
N MET A 269 17.96 -45.52 -57.93
CA MET A 269 17.38 -46.82 -57.56
C MET A 269 16.53 -47.41 -58.69
N LYS A 270 15.67 -46.59 -59.33
CA LYS A 270 14.85 -47.04 -60.47
C LYS A 270 15.71 -47.57 -61.62
N LEU A 271 16.83 -46.91 -61.94
CA LEU A 271 17.78 -47.38 -62.94
C LEU A 271 18.41 -48.73 -62.54
N ALA A 272 18.86 -48.87 -61.30
CA ALA A 272 19.47 -50.11 -60.82
C ALA A 272 18.49 -51.30 -60.80
N VAL A 273 17.22 -51.06 -60.43
CA VAL A 273 16.17 -52.08 -60.44
C VAL A 273 15.84 -52.51 -61.88
N LEU A 274 15.78 -51.56 -62.83
CA LEU A 274 15.58 -51.88 -64.24
C LEU A 274 16.74 -52.69 -64.83
N GLU A 275 18.00 -52.31 -64.54
CA GLU A 275 19.19 -53.00 -65.04
C GLU A 275 19.33 -54.44 -64.50
N THR A 276 18.83 -54.69 -63.28
CA THR A 276 18.83 -56.04 -62.69
C THR A 276 17.59 -56.87 -63.07
N GLY A 277 16.46 -56.23 -63.38
CA GLY A 277 15.25 -56.87 -63.89
C GLY A 277 15.41 -57.43 -65.31
N ASP A 278 16.18 -56.76 -66.17
CA ASP A 278 16.50 -57.20 -67.54
C ASP A 278 17.59 -58.30 -67.61
N ARG A 279 18.21 -58.66 -66.48
CA ARG A 279 19.25 -59.72 -66.39
C ARG A 279 18.71 -61.08 -65.93
N LYS A 280 17.40 -61.32 -65.99
CA LYS A 280 16.77 -62.64 -65.76
C LYS A 280 16.25 -63.26 -67.05
#